data_AF-A0A371NZT5-F1
#
_entry.id   AF-A0A371NZT5-F1
#
_cell.length_a   1.000
_cell.length_b   1.000
_cell.length_c   1.000
_cell.angle_alpha   90.00
_cell.angle_beta   90.00
_cell.angle_gamma   90.00
#
_symmetry.space_group_name_H-M   'P 1'
#
loop_
_entity.id
_entity.type
_entity.pdbx_description
1 polymer ?
#
loop_
_entity_poly.entity_id
_entity_poly.type
_entity_poly.pdbx_seq_one_letter_code
_entity_poly.pdbx_strand_id
1 'polypeptide(L)'
;MLLFSCYKVKASLWKWLHIAIGCFVTAGGLVLLKHSGVVTGGTAGLALSLSPMLSIPFHYMFALLNLPFFVFSYFYMGKSFTFTTMAAIALLTGLSSLDSLLPAFTIPALPGAIIGGAFIGVGLIGLFRNGASLGGATILALYLHRKHGINPGKSNFIFDFIVIASSLFVYSLTNGLLSVLSITVTSTVLALLKRKLTTAKPPESRAIHTVPVN
;
A
#
# COMPACT_ATOMS: atom_id res chain seq x y z
N MET A 1 13.97 22.29 -27.23
CA MET A 1 14.58 21.13 -26.54
C MET A 1 14.72 21.34 -25.02
N LEU A 2 15.12 22.53 -24.53
CA LEU A 2 15.26 22.82 -23.09
C LEU A 2 13.94 22.80 -22.28
N LEU A 3 12.83 23.29 -22.85
CA LEU A 3 11.51 23.27 -22.19
C LEU A 3 10.98 21.85 -21.96
N PHE A 4 11.21 20.92 -22.90
CA PHE A 4 10.83 19.51 -22.76
C PHE A 4 11.66 18.78 -21.69
N SER A 5 12.94 19.13 -21.54
CA SER A 5 13.79 18.60 -20.47
C SER A 5 13.33 19.09 -19.10
N CYS A 6 13.02 20.38 -18.96
CA CYS A 6 12.52 20.98 -17.72
C CYS A 6 11.12 20.43 -17.34
N TYR A 7 10.27 20.14 -18.32
CA TYR A 7 8.96 19.49 -18.11
C TYR A 7 9.10 18.03 -17.63
N LYS A 8 10.00 17.24 -18.24
CA LYS A 8 10.32 15.88 -17.78
C LYS A 8 10.92 15.87 -16.36
N VAL A 9 11.80 16.82 -16.05
CA VAL A 9 12.41 16.96 -14.72
C VAL A 9 11.38 17.37 -13.67
N LYS A 10 10.51 18.35 -13.96
CA LYS A 10 9.39 18.70 -13.07
C LYS A 10 8.44 17.50 -12.88
N ALA A 11 8.04 16.81 -13.94
CA ALA A 11 7.16 15.64 -13.83
C ALA A 11 7.80 14.50 -13.01
N SER A 12 9.12 14.30 -13.13
CA SER A 12 9.87 13.32 -12.33
C SER A 12 9.99 13.74 -10.86
N LEU A 13 10.26 15.01 -10.57
CA LEU A 13 10.38 15.51 -9.19
C LEU A 13 9.03 15.41 -8.45
N TRP A 14 7.93 15.80 -9.12
CA TRP A 14 6.59 15.68 -8.56
C TRP A 14 6.22 14.23 -8.28
N LYS A 15 6.62 13.27 -9.14
CA LYS A 15 6.44 11.84 -8.89
C LYS A 15 7.11 11.41 -7.58
N TRP A 16 8.38 11.78 -7.38
CA TRP A 16 9.12 11.44 -6.16
C TRP A 16 8.53 12.09 -4.91
N LEU A 17 8.06 13.35 -5.01
CA LEU A 17 7.39 14.03 -3.90
C LEU A 17 6.11 13.29 -3.48
N HIS A 18 5.28 12.86 -4.44
CA HIS A 18 4.08 12.09 -4.12
C HIS A 18 4.41 10.71 -3.52
N ILE A 19 5.49 10.06 -3.97
CA ILE A 19 5.98 8.82 -3.37
C ILE A 19 6.38 9.06 -1.92
N ALA A 20 7.16 10.11 -1.64
CA ALA A 20 7.57 10.47 -0.29
C ALA A 20 6.38 10.77 0.63
N ILE A 21 5.40 11.55 0.15
CA ILE A 21 4.16 11.83 0.88
C ILE A 21 3.39 10.53 1.14
N GLY A 22 3.25 9.66 0.14
CA GLY A 22 2.61 8.35 0.30
C GLY A 22 3.29 7.50 1.37
N CYS A 23 4.63 7.44 1.37
CA CYS A 23 5.40 6.74 2.39
C CYS A 23 5.21 7.35 3.77
N PHE A 24 5.20 8.69 3.89
CA PHE A 24 4.99 9.38 5.15
C PHE A 24 3.61 9.09 5.75
N VAL A 25 2.55 9.17 4.93
CA VAL A 25 1.18 8.84 5.36
C VAL A 25 1.08 7.37 5.77
N THR A 26 1.67 6.45 5.00
CA THR A 26 1.68 5.02 5.37
C THR A 26 2.49 4.75 6.63
N ALA A 27 3.64 5.39 6.82
CA ALA A 27 4.45 5.27 8.04
C ALA A 27 3.66 5.71 9.26
N GLY A 28 2.97 6.86 9.19
CA GLY A 28 2.07 7.31 10.25
C GLY A 28 0.97 6.31 10.57
N GLY A 29 0.35 5.71 9.54
CA GLY A 29 -0.63 4.64 9.73
C GLY A 29 -0.06 3.39 10.43
N LEU A 30 1.18 3.00 10.09
CA LEU A 30 1.88 1.87 10.69
C LEU A 30 2.21 2.12 12.17
N VAL A 31 2.64 3.35 12.50
CA VAL A 31 2.88 3.80 13.87
C VAL A 31 1.60 3.74 14.71
N LEU A 32 0.48 4.25 14.19
CA LEU A 32 -0.82 4.18 14.88
C LEU A 32 -1.25 2.74 15.18
N LEU A 33 -1.03 1.82 14.24
CA LEU A 33 -1.33 0.40 14.41
C LEU A 33 -0.43 -0.24 15.48
N LYS A 34 0.88 0.01 15.41
CA LYS A 34 1.85 -0.47 16.40
C LYS A 34 1.50 -0.02 17.81
N HIS A 35 1.22 1.27 18.01
CA HIS A 35 0.87 1.85 19.31
C HIS A 35 -0.56 1.54 19.80
N SER A 36 -1.39 0.91 18.95
CA SER A 36 -2.72 0.43 19.32
C SER A 36 -2.78 -1.09 19.56
N GLY A 37 -1.63 -1.79 19.43
CA GLY A 37 -1.55 -3.24 19.58
C GLY A 37 -2.20 -4.01 18.43
N VAL A 38 -2.50 -3.33 17.33
CA VAL A 38 -3.15 -3.89 16.14
C VAL A 38 -2.11 -4.12 15.06
N VAL A 39 -2.11 -5.30 14.47
CA VAL A 39 -1.21 -5.65 13.38
C VAL A 39 -1.89 -5.37 12.04
N THR A 40 -1.15 -4.86 11.05
CA THR A 40 -1.64 -4.75 9.67
C THR A 40 -1.55 -6.09 8.93
N GLY A 41 -2.05 -6.16 7.69
CA GLY A 41 -1.90 -7.33 6.83
C GLY A 41 -0.60 -7.34 6.02
N GLY A 42 -0.45 -8.35 5.16
CA GLY A 42 0.61 -8.40 4.16
C GLY A 42 2.01 -8.59 4.76
N THR A 43 3.04 -8.24 4.00
CA THR A 43 4.43 -8.41 4.44
C THR A 43 4.82 -7.46 5.57
N ALA A 44 4.21 -6.27 5.64
CA ALA A 44 4.44 -5.33 6.75
C ALA A 44 3.86 -5.87 8.06
N GLY A 45 2.66 -6.43 8.01
CA GLY A 45 2.01 -7.12 9.12
C GLY A 45 2.80 -8.32 9.61
N LEU A 46 3.17 -9.22 8.68
CA LEU A 46 4.03 -10.35 8.97
C LEU A 46 5.34 -9.91 9.61
N ALA A 47 6.00 -8.87 9.09
CA ALA A 47 7.25 -8.37 9.65
C ALA A 47 7.09 -7.82 11.07
N LEU A 48 6.01 -7.07 11.34
CA LEU A 48 5.70 -6.57 12.69
C LEU A 48 5.39 -7.71 13.66
N SER A 49 4.79 -8.80 13.19
CA SER A 49 4.51 -9.97 14.03
C SER A 49 5.73 -10.83 14.31
N LEU A 50 6.55 -11.09 13.30
CA LEU A 50 7.74 -11.94 13.39
C LEU A 50 8.92 -11.23 14.06
N SER A 51 9.04 -9.91 13.91
CA SER A 51 10.17 -9.13 14.43
C SER A 51 10.39 -9.30 15.94
N PRO A 52 9.37 -9.14 16.80
CA PRO A 52 9.51 -9.39 18.25
C PRO A 52 9.81 -10.85 18.58
N MET A 53 9.22 -11.81 17.85
CA MET A 53 9.40 -13.25 18.12
C MET A 53 10.82 -13.73 17.85
N LEU A 54 11.45 -13.21 16.79
CA LEU A 54 12.81 -13.57 16.37
C LEU A 54 13.88 -12.63 16.93
N SER A 55 13.49 -11.60 17.68
CA SER A 55 14.38 -10.51 18.14
C SER A 55 15.17 -9.85 17.00
N ILE A 56 14.60 -9.86 15.79
CA ILE A 56 15.20 -9.23 14.61
C ILE A 56 14.51 -7.87 14.41
N PRO A 57 15.25 -6.77 14.20
CA PRO A 57 14.64 -5.48 13.94
C PRO A 57 13.66 -5.51 12.76
N PHE A 58 12.54 -4.80 12.89
CA PHE A 58 11.46 -4.75 11.88
C PHE A 58 12.00 -4.53 10.46
N HIS A 59 12.95 -3.62 10.29
CA HIS A 59 13.53 -3.29 8.99
C HIS A 59 14.21 -4.48 8.30
N TYR A 60 14.95 -5.32 9.03
CA TYR A 60 15.57 -6.52 8.47
C TYR A 60 14.52 -7.57 8.11
N MET A 61 13.55 -7.79 9.00
CA MET A 61 12.47 -8.75 8.75
C MET A 61 11.62 -8.35 7.54
N PHE A 62 11.29 -7.06 7.43
CA PHE A 62 10.52 -6.52 6.33
C PHE A 62 11.28 -6.60 5.00
N ALA A 63 12.58 -6.33 5.00
CA ALA A 63 13.41 -6.49 3.80
C ALA A 63 13.47 -7.96 3.34
N LEU A 64 13.66 -8.90 4.29
CA LEU A 64 13.75 -10.33 3.99
C LEU A 64 12.43 -10.86 3.40
N LEU A 65 11.29 -10.52 4.01
CA LEU A 65 9.96 -10.93 3.52
C LEU A 65 9.60 -10.32 2.17
N ASN A 66 10.15 -9.15 1.84
CA ASN A 66 9.92 -8.50 0.54
C ASN A 66 10.84 -9.00 -0.57
N LEU A 67 11.95 -9.68 -0.25
CA LEU A 67 12.91 -10.21 -1.23
C LEU A 67 12.25 -11.03 -2.37
N PRO A 68 11.39 -12.05 -2.10
CA PRO A 68 10.74 -12.81 -3.17
C PRO A 68 9.83 -11.93 -4.05
N PHE A 69 9.19 -10.92 -3.48
CA PHE A 69 8.33 -10.00 -4.21
C PHE A 69 9.13 -9.01 -5.06
N PHE A 70 10.37 -8.68 -4.67
CA PHE A 70 11.28 -7.90 -5.51
C PHE A 70 11.69 -8.67 -6.76
N VAL A 71 12.06 -9.94 -6.60
CA VAL A 71 12.36 -10.82 -7.74
C VAL A 71 11.15 -10.89 -8.66
N PHE A 72 9.96 -11.13 -8.11
CA PHE A 72 8.71 -11.13 -8.88
C PHE A 72 8.47 -9.80 -9.61
N SER A 73 8.59 -8.68 -8.92
CA SER A 73 8.40 -7.33 -9.49
C SER A 73 9.35 -7.06 -10.65
N TYR A 74 10.62 -7.47 -10.53
CA TYR A 74 11.61 -7.24 -11.57
C TYR A 74 11.21 -7.89 -12.90
N PHE A 75 10.74 -9.13 -12.85
CA PHE A 75 10.34 -9.89 -14.04
C PHE A 75 8.97 -9.48 -14.58
N TYR A 76 7.99 -9.18 -13.70
CA TYR A 76 6.59 -9.02 -14.12
C TYR A 76 6.09 -7.58 -14.18
N MET A 77 6.67 -6.65 -13.40
CA MET A 77 6.26 -5.24 -13.36
C MET A 77 7.25 -4.31 -14.09
N GLY A 78 8.48 -4.77 -14.31
CA GLY A 78 9.53 -4.05 -15.01
C GLY A 78 10.48 -3.28 -14.10
N LYS A 79 11.63 -2.91 -14.65
CA LYS A 79 12.76 -2.31 -13.90
C LYS A 79 12.40 -0.97 -13.25
N SER A 80 11.68 -0.10 -13.95
CA SER A 80 11.32 1.24 -13.44
C SER A 80 10.45 1.17 -12.19
N PHE A 81 9.41 0.31 -12.20
CA PHE A 81 8.53 0.09 -11.05
C PHE A 81 9.26 -0.53 -9.87
N THR A 82 10.16 -1.48 -10.16
CA THR A 82 10.95 -2.14 -9.11
C THR A 82 11.87 -1.15 -8.41
N PHE A 83 12.52 -0.26 -9.15
CA PHE A 83 13.42 0.76 -8.57
C PHE A 83 12.66 1.78 -7.71
N THR A 84 11.51 2.28 -8.19
CA THR A 84 10.67 3.20 -7.40
C THR A 84 10.08 2.53 -6.17
N THR A 85 9.73 1.25 -6.27
CA THR A 85 9.22 0.45 -5.13
C THR A 85 10.31 0.18 -4.10
N MET A 86 11.53 -0.17 -4.52
CA MET A 86 12.67 -0.29 -3.60
C MET A 86 12.94 1.03 -2.87
N ALA A 87 12.95 2.15 -3.59
CA ALA A 87 13.15 3.45 -2.97
C ALA A 87 12.01 3.80 -2.00
N ALA A 88 10.75 3.51 -2.35
CA ALA A 88 9.61 3.71 -1.46
C ALA A 88 9.71 2.84 -0.19
N ILE A 89 10.10 1.58 -0.32
CA ILE A 89 10.30 0.67 0.83
C ILE A 89 11.45 1.14 1.72
N ALA A 90 12.56 1.58 1.14
CA ALA A 90 13.69 2.15 1.89
C ALA A 90 13.26 3.41 2.66
N LEU A 91 12.52 4.32 2.01
CA LEU A 91 11.98 5.51 2.65
C LEU A 91 10.98 5.18 3.77
N LEU A 92 10.01 4.29 3.51
CA LEU A 92 9.07 3.83 4.53
C LEU A 92 9.79 3.23 5.73
N THR A 93 10.79 2.38 5.48
CA THR A 93 11.56 1.72 6.54
C THR A 93 12.31 2.75 7.39
N GLY A 94 12.95 3.74 6.76
CA GLY A 94 13.60 4.84 7.48
C GLY A 94 12.61 5.66 8.31
N LEU A 95 11.46 6.03 7.73
CA LEU A 95 10.42 6.80 8.41
C LEU A 95 9.81 6.03 9.58
N SER A 96 9.50 4.74 9.42
CA SER A 96 8.97 3.89 10.48
C SER A 96 9.99 3.60 11.57
N SER A 97 11.30 3.76 11.31
CA SER A 97 12.33 3.63 12.34
C SER A 97 12.39 4.85 13.26
N LEU A 98 11.92 6.03 12.82
CA LEU A 98 11.84 7.23 13.66
C LEU A 98 10.86 7.06 14.84
N ASP A 99 9.99 6.07 14.76
CA ASP A 99 9.13 5.64 15.86
C ASP A 99 9.89 5.35 17.15
N SER A 100 11.12 4.81 17.07
CA SER A 100 11.93 4.54 18.26
C SER A 100 12.42 5.81 18.99
N LEU A 101 12.31 6.97 18.34
CA LEU A 101 12.64 8.28 18.93
C LEU A 101 11.42 8.96 19.55
N LEU A 102 10.21 8.45 19.29
CA LEU A 102 8.99 8.97 19.88
C LEU A 102 8.83 8.43 21.31
N PRO A 103 8.33 9.25 22.26
CA PRO A 103 7.97 8.74 23.58
C PRO A 103 6.87 7.69 23.45
N ALA A 104 6.88 6.68 24.32
CA ALA A 104 5.85 5.65 24.30
C ALA A 104 4.47 6.27 24.58
N PHE A 105 3.59 6.24 23.58
CA PHE A 105 2.17 6.57 23.73
C PHE A 105 1.31 5.34 23.45
N THR A 106 0.08 5.32 23.97
CA THR A 106 -0.86 4.23 23.72
C THR A 106 -2.12 4.80 23.09
N ILE A 107 -2.63 4.13 22.05
CA ILE A 107 -3.86 4.50 21.38
C ILE A 107 -4.90 3.40 21.63
N PRO A 108 -6.18 3.73 21.88
CA PRO A 108 -7.20 2.71 21.97
C PRO A 108 -7.27 1.87 20.68
N ALA A 109 -7.43 0.56 20.84
CA ALA A 109 -7.24 -0.40 19.75
C ALA A 109 -8.20 -0.18 18.56
N LEU A 110 -9.46 0.17 18.83
CA LEU A 110 -10.48 0.42 17.81
C LEU A 110 -10.18 1.63 16.90
N PRO A 111 -9.97 2.86 17.43
CA PRO A 111 -9.61 4.00 16.59
C PRO A 111 -8.24 3.81 15.93
N GLY A 112 -7.28 3.14 16.58
CA GLY A 112 -5.99 2.79 15.98
C GLY A 112 -6.14 1.91 14.73
N ALA A 113 -6.98 0.87 14.80
CA ALA A 113 -7.28 -0.01 13.67
C ALA A 113 -7.88 0.75 12.47
N ILE A 114 -8.88 1.61 12.74
CA ILE A 114 -9.62 2.33 11.69
C ILE A 114 -8.75 3.43 11.08
N ILE A 115 -8.19 4.33 11.90
CA ILE A 115 -7.42 5.47 11.41
C ILE A 115 -6.11 5.00 10.79
N GLY A 116 -5.41 4.06 11.46
CA GLY A 116 -4.18 3.48 10.92
C GLY A 116 -4.43 2.77 9.59
N GLY A 117 -5.48 1.94 9.51
CA GLY A 117 -5.86 1.25 8.28
C GLY A 117 -6.22 2.21 7.13
N ALA A 118 -6.92 3.32 7.44
CA ALA A 118 -7.26 4.35 6.47
C ALA A 118 -6.02 5.08 5.95
N PHE A 119 -5.10 5.47 6.84
CA PHE A 119 -3.83 6.11 6.47
C PHE A 119 -2.99 5.21 5.56
N ILE A 120 -2.82 3.93 5.92
CA ILE A 120 -2.12 2.96 5.06
C ILE A 120 -2.79 2.89 3.68
N GLY A 121 -4.12 2.77 3.63
CA GLY A 121 -4.87 2.71 2.38
C GLY A 121 -4.68 3.94 1.48
N VAL A 122 -4.75 5.15 2.07
CA VAL A 122 -4.55 6.41 1.33
C VAL A 122 -3.12 6.53 0.82
N GLY A 123 -2.12 6.20 1.64
CA GLY A 123 -0.71 6.22 1.22
C GLY A 123 -0.43 5.24 0.08
N LEU A 124 -1.00 4.02 0.15
CA LEU A 124 -0.91 3.02 -0.92
C LEU A 124 -1.52 3.50 -2.24
N ILE A 125 -2.66 4.19 -2.23
CA ILE A 125 -3.23 4.80 -3.44
C ILE A 125 -2.26 5.79 -4.07
N GLY A 126 -1.63 6.64 -3.25
CA GLY A 126 -0.65 7.64 -3.70
C GLY A 126 0.56 6.97 -4.37
N LEU A 127 1.07 5.90 -3.77
CA LEU A 127 2.20 5.13 -4.29
C LEU A 127 1.84 4.42 -5.60
N PHE A 128 0.72 3.69 -5.64
CA PHE A 128 0.30 2.93 -6.81
C PHE A 128 0.09 3.84 -8.04
N ARG A 129 -0.47 5.04 -7.83
CA ARG A 129 -0.66 6.05 -8.89
C ARG A 129 0.66 6.55 -9.49
N ASN A 130 1.72 6.59 -8.68
CA ASN A 130 3.04 6.99 -9.11
C ASN A 130 3.91 5.79 -9.53
N GLY A 131 3.33 4.61 -9.72
CA GLY A 131 4.07 3.41 -10.11
C GLY A 131 5.10 2.98 -9.07
N ALA A 132 4.77 3.13 -7.79
CA ALA A 132 5.51 2.58 -6.67
C ALA A 132 4.57 1.68 -5.85
N SER A 133 5.15 0.89 -4.95
CA SER A 133 4.45 0.03 -4.02
C SER A 133 5.24 -0.06 -2.71
N LEU A 134 4.71 -0.75 -1.70
CA LEU A 134 5.40 -1.01 -0.43
C LEU A 134 5.82 -2.47 -0.29
N GLY A 135 5.81 -3.23 -1.38
CA GLY A 135 6.30 -4.61 -1.38
C GLY A 135 5.23 -5.64 -1.02
N GLY A 136 5.58 -6.91 -1.13
CA GLY A 136 4.73 -7.98 -0.62
C GLY A 136 3.43 -8.18 -1.40
N ALA A 137 2.37 -8.44 -0.63
CA ALA A 137 1.00 -8.61 -1.12
C ALA A 137 0.52 -7.44 -1.99
N THR A 138 1.01 -6.21 -1.73
CA THR A 138 0.61 -5.01 -2.46
C THR A 138 1.14 -4.99 -3.90
N ILE A 139 2.33 -5.57 -4.16
CA ILE A 139 2.86 -5.77 -5.52
C ILE A 139 1.98 -6.75 -6.28
N LEU A 140 1.60 -7.85 -5.62
CA LEU A 140 0.79 -8.89 -6.24
C LEU A 140 -0.62 -8.38 -6.54
N ALA A 141 -1.24 -7.65 -5.62
CA ALA A 141 -2.52 -6.98 -5.83
C ALA A 141 -2.49 -6.02 -7.03
N LEU A 142 -1.42 -5.23 -7.17
CA LEU A 142 -1.26 -4.32 -8.30
C LEU A 142 -1.00 -5.06 -9.62
N TYR A 143 -0.24 -6.15 -9.59
CA TYR A 143 -0.03 -7.01 -10.75
C TYR A 143 -1.34 -7.64 -11.24
N LEU A 144 -2.13 -8.25 -10.35
CA LEU A 144 -3.43 -8.82 -10.69
C LEU A 144 -4.38 -7.76 -11.25
N HIS A 145 -4.32 -6.54 -10.72
CA HIS A 145 -5.10 -5.42 -11.24
C HIS A 145 -4.70 -5.07 -12.69
N ARG A 146 -3.39 -4.94 -12.97
CA ARG A 146 -2.91 -4.59 -14.32
C ARG A 146 -3.15 -5.70 -15.35
N LYS A 147 -2.97 -6.96 -14.96
CA LYS A 147 -3.06 -8.11 -15.88
C LYS A 147 -4.49 -8.60 -16.10
N HIS A 148 -5.32 -8.60 -15.05
CA HIS A 148 -6.65 -9.23 -15.08
C HIS A 148 -7.80 -8.26 -14.72
N GLY A 149 -7.53 -6.97 -14.45
CA GLY A 149 -8.59 -6.00 -14.08
C GLY A 149 -9.23 -6.25 -12.71
N ILE A 150 -8.65 -7.16 -11.92
CA ILE A 150 -9.14 -7.52 -10.58
C ILE A 150 -9.01 -6.30 -9.66
N ASN A 151 -9.94 -6.15 -8.71
CA ASN A 151 -9.88 -5.05 -7.76
C ASN A 151 -8.65 -5.23 -6.83
N PRO A 152 -7.73 -4.24 -6.74
CA PRO A 152 -6.54 -4.35 -5.91
C PRO A 152 -6.89 -4.50 -4.43
N GLY A 153 -7.96 -3.85 -3.96
CA GLY A 153 -8.47 -4.00 -2.59
C GLY A 153 -8.94 -5.42 -2.28
N LYS A 154 -9.64 -6.09 -3.21
CA LYS A 154 -10.07 -7.49 -3.02
C LYS A 154 -8.87 -8.44 -2.95
N SER A 155 -7.90 -8.26 -3.85
CA SER A 155 -6.69 -9.09 -3.87
C SER A 155 -5.90 -8.90 -2.57
N ASN A 156 -5.71 -7.65 -2.15
CA ASN A 156 -4.99 -7.33 -0.92
C ASN A 156 -5.70 -7.92 0.31
N PHE A 157 -7.02 -7.79 0.40
CA PHE A 157 -7.81 -8.38 1.48
C PHE A 157 -7.61 -9.90 1.60
N ILE A 158 -7.63 -10.63 0.48
CA ILE A 158 -7.45 -12.09 0.48
C ILE A 158 -6.05 -12.47 0.99
N PHE A 159 -5.01 -11.81 0.50
CA PHE A 159 -3.64 -12.06 0.97
C PHE A 159 -3.49 -11.75 2.46
N ASP A 160 -4.01 -10.60 2.88
CA ASP A 160 -3.93 -10.15 4.27
C ASP A 160 -4.73 -11.04 5.21
N PHE A 161 -5.87 -11.56 4.77
CA PHE A 161 -6.67 -12.52 5.53
C PHE A 161 -5.94 -13.84 5.74
N ILE A 162 -5.27 -14.38 4.71
CA ILE A 162 -4.45 -15.59 4.83
C ILE A 162 -3.32 -15.37 5.84
N VAL A 163 -2.66 -14.20 5.76
CA VAL A 163 -1.60 -13.81 6.69
C VAL A 163 -2.11 -13.78 8.13
N ILE A 164 -3.23 -13.11 8.40
CA ILE A 164 -3.77 -13.06 9.76
C ILE A 164 -4.24 -14.42 10.24
N ALA A 165 -4.92 -15.20 9.40
CA ALA A 165 -5.38 -16.54 9.76
C ALA A 165 -4.20 -17.42 10.22
N SER A 166 -3.03 -17.24 9.62
CA SER A 166 -1.78 -17.89 10.02
C SER A 166 -1.25 -17.39 11.38
N SER A 167 -1.48 -16.12 11.70
CA SER A 167 -1.00 -15.46 12.93
C SER A 167 -1.94 -15.60 14.14
N LEU A 168 -3.18 -16.08 13.95
CA LEU A 168 -4.14 -16.27 15.06
C LEU A 168 -3.69 -17.31 16.09
N PHE A 169 -2.73 -18.18 15.74
CA PHE A 169 -2.10 -19.09 16.70
C PHE A 169 -1.16 -18.38 17.69
N VAL A 170 -0.77 -17.14 17.41
CA VAL A 170 0.22 -16.36 18.18
C VAL A 170 -0.44 -15.19 18.93
N TYR A 171 -1.49 -14.59 18.38
CA TYR A 171 -2.14 -13.39 18.96
C TYR A 171 -3.49 -13.69 19.61
N SER A 172 -3.86 -12.87 20.61
CA SER A 172 -5.20 -12.87 21.19
C SER A 172 -6.27 -12.62 20.12
N LEU A 173 -7.38 -13.38 20.20
CA LEU A 173 -8.49 -13.32 19.26
C LEU A 173 -9.03 -11.88 19.07
N THR A 174 -9.04 -11.08 20.14
CA THR A 174 -9.47 -9.68 20.12
C THR A 174 -8.60 -8.81 19.20
N ASN A 175 -7.28 -8.95 19.29
CA ASN A 175 -6.36 -8.19 18.43
C ASN A 175 -6.42 -8.68 16.98
N GLY A 176 -6.62 -9.99 16.78
CA GLY A 176 -6.84 -10.58 15.45
C GLY A 176 -8.08 -9.97 14.76
N LEU A 177 -9.20 -9.84 15.46
CA LEU A 177 -10.42 -9.23 14.92
C LEU A 177 -10.22 -7.74 14.57
N LEU A 178 -9.50 -7.00 15.40
CA LEU A 178 -9.17 -5.59 15.13
C LEU A 178 -8.21 -5.43 13.95
N SER A 179 -7.30 -6.38 13.77
CA SER A 179 -6.43 -6.43 12.60
C SER A 179 -7.23 -6.71 11.31
N VAL A 180 -8.19 -7.63 11.34
CA VAL A 180 -9.13 -7.86 10.22
C VAL A 180 -9.92 -6.58 9.91
N LEU A 181 -10.37 -5.85 10.93
CA LEU A 181 -11.03 -4.56 10.75
C LEU A 181 -10.10 -3.56 10.03
N SER A 182 -8.85 -3.41 10.49
CA SER A 182 -7.88 -2.52 9.86
C SER A 182 -7.63 -2.87 8.39
N ILE A 183 -7.43 -4.15 8.08
CA ILE A 183 -7.25 -4.65 6.71
C ILE A 183 -8.49 -4.38 5.86
N THR A 184 -9.69 -4.56 6.42
CA THR A 184 -10.95 -4.25 5.72
C THR A 184 -11.00 -2.78 5.34
N VAL A 185 -10.62 -1.89 6.26
CA VAL A 185 -10.54 -0.45 6.01
C VAL A 185 -9.49 -0.15 4.92
N THR A 186 -8.26 -0.64 5.07
CA THR A 186 -7.18 -0.47 4.08
C THR A 186 -7.61 -0.95 2.70
N SER A 187 -8.20 -2.14 2.62
CA SER A 187 -8.65 -2.77 1.38
C SER A 187 -9.81 -2.03 0.73
N THR A 188 -10.74 -1.50 1.54
CA THR A 188 -11.86 -0.68 1.05
C THR A 188 -11.37 0.63 0.47
N VAL A 189 -10.45 1.32 1.17
CA VAL A 189 -9.81 2.52 0.65
C VAL A 189 -9.08 2.19 -0.65
N LEU A 190 -8.26 1.13 -0.67
CA LEU A 190 -7.53 0.71 -1.86
C LEU A 190 -8.46 0.34 -3.04
N ALA A 191 -9.64 -0.21 -2.76
CA ALA A 191 -10.64 -0.49 -3.78
C ALA A 191 -11.17 0.77 -4.49
N LEU A 192 -11.10 1.95 -3.86
CA LEU A 192 -11.44 3.24 -4.49
C LEU A 192 -10.49 3.59 -5.64
N LEU A 193 -9.25 3.05 -5.64
CA LEU A 193 -8.32 3.20 -6.75
C LEU A 193 -8.93 2.69 -8.06
N LYS A 194 -9.60 1.53 -8.02
CA LYS A 194 -10.27 0.95 -9.19
C LYS A 194 -11.36 1.88 -9.73
N ARG A 195 -12.16 2.48 -8.84
CA ARG A 195 -13.25 3.38 -9.24
C ARG A 195 -12.74 4.55 -10.06
N LYS A 196 -11.63 5.19 -9.66
CA LYS A 196 -11.07 6.35 -10.40
C LYS A 196 -10.49 6.01 -11.78
N LEU A 197 -10.10 4.77 -12.04
CA LEU A 197 -9.65 4.32 -13.37
C LEU A 197 -10.82 3.91 -14.28
N THR A 198 -11.98 3.57 -13.70
CA THR A 198 -13.16 3.09 -14.45
C THR A 198 -14.16 4.23 -14.74
N THR A 199 -14.17 5.31 -13.95
CA THR A 199 -15.06 6.47 -14.14
C THR A 199 -14.61 7.44 -15.23
N ALA A 200 -13.48 7.19 -15.90
CA ALA A 200 -13.02 7.97 -17.05
C ALA A 200 -13.49 7.37 -18.39
N LYS A 201 -14.74 6.89 -18.47
CA LYS A 201 -15.39 6.70 -19.78
C LYS A 201 -15.76 8.10 -20.28
N PRO A 202 -15.33 8.54 -21.49
CA PRO A 202 -15.75 9.83 -22.04
C PRO A 202 -17.28 9.90 -22.06
N PRO A 203 -17.89 11.09 -21.89
CA PRO A 203 -19.31 11.25 -22.20
C PRO A 203 -19.49 10.80 -23.64
N GLU A 204 -20.26 9.74 -23.82
CA GLU A 204 -20.73 9.28 -25.12
C GLU A 204 -21.48 10.48 -25.71
N SER A 205 -20.75 11.22 -26.55
CA SER A 205 -21.25 12.29 -27.38
C SER A 205 -22.60 11.84 -27.91
N ARG A 206 -23.63 12.59 -27.51
CA ARG A 206 -24.92 12.70 -28.20
C ARG A 206 -24.75 12.20 -29.63
N ALA A 207 -25.30 11.02 -29.89
CA ALA A 207 -25.54 10.54 -31.23
C ALA A 207 -26.16 11.71 -31.97
N ILE A 208 -25.39 12.26 -32.91
CA ILE A 208 -25.86 13.18 -33.92
C ILE A 208 -26.99 12.41 -34.58
N HIS A 209 -28.23 12.79 -34.27
CA HIS A 209 -29.39 12.34 -34.99
C HIS A 209 -29.12 12.67 -36.46
N THR A 210 -28.77 11.63 -37.21
CA THR A 210 -28.91 11.58 -38.65
C THR A 210 -30.40 11.76 -38.93
N VAL A 211 -30.81 13.00 -39.18
CA VAL A 211 -32.07 13.27 -39.87
C VAL A 211 -31.85 12.79 -41.31
N PRO A 212 -32.60 11.78 -41.80
CA PRO A 212 -32.54 11.43 -43.20
C PRO A 212 -33.06 12.61 -44.01
N VAL A 213 -32.26 13.06 -44.97
CA VAL A 213 -32.72 13.93 -46.05
C VAL A 213 -33.65 13.07 -46.91
N ASN A 214 -34.94 13.31 -46.82
CA ASN A 214 -35.91 12.99 -47.86
C ASN A 214 -37.01 14.05 -47.85
#